data_AF-A0A523Y6E4-F1
#
_entry.id   AF-A0A523Y6E4-F1
#
_cell.length_a   1.000
_cell.length_b   1.000
_cell.length_c   1.000
_cell.angle_alpha   90.00
_cell.angle_beta   90.00
_cell.angle_gamma   90.00
#
_symmetry.space_group_name_H-M   'P 1'
#
loop_
_entity.id
_entity.type
_entity.pdbx_description
1 polymer ?
#
loop_
_entity_poly.entity_id
_entity_poly.type
_entity_poly.pdbx_seq_one_letter_code
_entity_poly.pdbx_strand_id
1 'polypeptide(L)'
;MGINRTAGVLTVTRCPTLAALEREGVGWEETHCELACSIMRRKHTELFNPDMEVRCLKLPPRKGDGDICCQWENRLEEDSSATRYPP
;
A
#
# COMPACT_ATOMS: atom_id res chain seq x y z
N MET A 1 24.38 -1.22 1.84
CA MET A 1 22.91 -1.09 1.96
C MET A 1 22.30 -1.93 0.85
N GLY A 2 21.91 -3.17 1.15
CA GLY A 2 21.44 -4.11 0.13
C GLY A 2 20.01 -3.76 -0.27
N ILE A 3 19.75 -3.67 -1.58
CA ILE A 3 18.38 -3.51 -2.10
C ILE A 3 17.71 -4.89 -1.95
N ASN A 4 16.66 -4.97 -1.13
CA ASN A 4 15.77 -6.12 -1.15
C ASN A 4 15.05 -6.12 -2.50
N ARG A 5 15.31 -7.14 -3.33
CA ARG A 5 14.79 -7.22 -4.72
C ARG A 5 13.35 -7.72 -4.79
N THR A 6 12.80 -8.24 -3.69
CA THR A 6 11.48 -8.88 -3.67
C THR A 6 10.46 -8.11 -2.83
N ALA A 7 10.88 -7.09 -2.08
CA ALA A 7 10.00 -6.21 -1.33
C ALA A 7 10.18 -4.73 -1.70
N GLY A 8 9.06 -4.03 -1.87
CA GLY A 8 9.00 -2.62 -2.20
C GLY A 8 7.99 -1.88 -1.34
N VAL A 9 8.41 -0.75 -0.75
CA VAL A 9 7.53 0.11 0.04
C VAL A 9 6.96 1.23 -0.83
N LEU A 10 5.63 1.30 -0.92
CA LEU A 10 4.95 2.46 -1.46
C LEU A 10 4.54 3.40 -0.35
N THR A 11 5.05 4.63 -0.42
CA THR A 11 4.66 5.74 0.44
C THR A 11 3.78 6.71 -0.34
N VAL A 12 2.56 6.95 0.15
CA VAL A 12 1.65 7.94 -0.42
C VAL A 12 1.78 9.23 0.40
N THR A 13 2.40 10.25 -0.19
CA THR A 13 2.58 11.56 0.47
C THR A 13 1.45 12.54 0.18
N ARG A 14 0.62 12.25 -0.85
CA ARG A 14 -0.53 13.09 -1.22
C ARG A 14 -1.69 12.23 -1.71
N CYS A 15 -2.85 12.34 -1.06
CA CYS A 15 -4.07 11.63 -1.41
C CYS A 15 -5.26 12.61 -1.45
N PRO A 16 -5.83 12.90 -2.63
CA PRO A 16 -6.97 13.80 -2.75
C PRO A 16 -8.20 13.31 -1.97
N THR A 17 -8.44 11.99 -1.96
CA THR A 17 -9.55 11.39 -1.22
C THR A 17 -9.41 11.62 0.28
N LEU A 18 -8.22 11.33 0.84
CA LEU A 18 -7.95 11.58 2.26
C LEU A 18 -8.14 13.05 2.61
N ALA A 19 -7.60 13.96 1.79
CA ALA A 19 -7.74 15.39 2.01
C ALA A 19 -9.21 15.87 1.96
N ALA A 20 -10.09 15.17 1.25
CA ALA A 20 -11.52 15.46 1.27
C ALA A 20 -12.17 14.93 2.56
N LEU A 21 -11.90 13.68 2.94
CA LEU A 21 -12.46 13.04 4.14
C LEU A 21 -12.06 13.76 5.43
N GLU A 22 -10.79 14.16 5.55
CA GLU A 22 -10.32 14.92 6.72
C GLU A 22 -10.98 16.31 6.82
N ARG A 23 -11.31 16.95 5.67
CA ARG A 23 -12.04 18.24 5.68
C ARG A 23 -13.48 18.09 6.16
N GLU A 24 -14.08 16.92 5.96
CA GLU A 24 -15.43 16.65 6.49
C GLU A 24 -15.40 16.53 8.03
N GLY A 25 -14.24 16.17 8.61
CA GLY A 25 -14.01 16.21 10.06
C GLY A 25 -14.80 15.18 10.86
N VAL A 26 -15.26 14.11 10.20
CA VAL A 26 -16.15 13.07 10.75
C VAL A 26 -15.45 11.73 11.00
N GLY A 27 -14.17 11.59 10.62
CA GLY A 27 -13.38 10.37 10.84
C GLY A 27 -13.60 9.27 9.79
N TRP A 28 -14.19 9.59 8.63
CA TRP A 28 -14.45 8.63 7.56
C TRP A 28 -13.18 8.03 6.96
N GLU A 29 -12.06 8.73 7.06
CA GLU A 29 -10.77 8.29 6.55
C GLU A 29 -10.33 6.95 7.12
N GLU A 30 -10.63 6.65 8.39
CA GLU A 30 -10.29 5.36 9.00
C GLU A 30 -11.01 4.22 8.28
N THR A 31 -12.35 4.29 8.23
CA THR A 31 -13.17 3.26 7.59
C THR A 31 -12.95 3.18 6.08
N HIS A 32 -12.87 4.32 5.40
CA HIS A 32 -12.70 4.37 3.95
C HIS A 32 -11.34 3.81 3.54
N CYS A 33 -10.25 4.23 4.20
CA CYS A 33 -8.93 3.76 3.86
C CYS A 33 -8.68 2.32 4.33
N GLU A 34 -9.25 1.89 5.45
CA GLU A 34 -9.16 0.49 5.88
C GLU A 34 -9.89 -0.45 4.93
N LEU A 35 -11.11 -0.11 4.50
CA LEU A 35 -11.91 -1.01 3.67
C LEU A 35 -11.58 -0.85 2.18
N ALA A 36 -11.85 0.32 1.61
CA ALA A 36 -11.78 0.51 0.17
C ALA A 36 -10.33 0.47 -0.33
N CYS A 37 -9.41 1.16 0.37
CA CYS A 37 -8.01 1.16 -0.06
C CYS A 37 -7.40 -0.23 0.11
N SER A 38 -7.52 -0.90 1.26
CA SER A 38 -6.93 -2.24 1.44
C SER A 38 -7.39 -3.25 0.40
N ILE A 39 -8.69 -3.29 0.07
CA ILE A 39 -9.22 -4.17 -0.98
C ILE A 39 -8.60 -3.82 -2.33
N MET A 40 -8.56 -2.54 -2.70
CA MET A 40 -7.98 -2.10 -3.97
C MET A 40 -6.48 -2.38 -4.04
N ARG A 41 -5.74 -2.16 -2.95
CA ARG A 41 -4.30 -2.46 -2.88
C ARG A 41 -4.04 -3.94 -3.12
N ARG A 42 -4.81 -4.81 -2.47
CA ARG A 42 -4.69 -6.25 -2.66
C ARG A 42 -4.97 -6.66 -4.10
N LYS A 43 -6.10 -6.23 -4.65
CA LYS A 43 -6.47 -6.53 -6.05
C LYS A 43 -5.46 -6.02 -7.07
N HIS A 44 -4.94 -4.79 -6.87
CA HIS A 44 -3.90 -4.26 -7.74
C HIS A 44 -2.60 -5.07 -7.65
N THR A 45 -2.22 -5.49 -6.45
CA THR A 45 -1.01 -6.30 -6.24
C THR A 45 -1.13 -7.65 -6.95
N GLU A 46 -2.25 -8.35 -6.75
CA GLU A 46 -2.58 -9.62 -7.39
C GLU A 46 -2.64 -9.50 -8.93
N LEU A 47 -3.04 -8.34 -9.47
CA LEU A 47 -3.03 -8.08 -10.92
C LEU A 47 -1.61 -8.05 -11.51
N PHE A 48 -0.63 -7.53 -10.77
CA PHE A 48 0.77 -7.49 -11.23
C PHE A 48 1.43 -8.87 -11.13
N ASN A 49 1.17 -9.59 -10.04
CA ASN A 49 1.60 -10.97 -9.86
C ASN A 49 0.72 -11.63 -8.77
N PRO A 50 0.07 -12.76 -9.05
CA PRO A 50 -0.79 -13.44 -8.08
C PRO A 50 -0.07 -13.93 -6.83
N ASP A 51 1.26 -14.11 -6.89
CA ASP A 51 2.10 -14.54 -5.76
C ASP A 51 2.60 -13.36 -4.91
N MET A 52 2.26 -12.12 -5.29
CA MET A 52 2.60 -10.95 -4.49
C MET A 52 1.56 -10.70 -3.40
N GLU A 53 2.05 -10.30 -2.23
CA GLU A 53 1.25 -9.85 -1.11
C GLU A 53 1.45 -8.36 -0.87
N VAL A 54 0.41 -7.71 -0.31
CA VAL A 54 0.50 -6.33 0.17
C VAL A 54 0.15 -6.26 1.64
N ARG A 55 1.00 -5.57 2.41
CA ARG A 55 0.85 -5.33 3.84
C ARG A 55 0.67 -3.84 4.09
N CYS A 56 -0.31 -3.53 4.92
CA CYS A 56 -0.49 -2.18 5.41
C CYS A 56 0.57 -1.87 6.47
N LEU A 57 1.34 -0.80 6.27
CA LEU A 57 2.30 -0.30 7.25
C LEU A 57 1.77 0.94 7.98
N LYS A 58 0.97 1.75 7.29
CA LYS A 58 0.34 2.94 7.85
C LYS A 58 -0.93 3.32 7.09
N LEU A 59 -1.96 3.68 7.83
CA LEU A 59 -3.18 4.35 7.36
C LEU A 59 -3.38 5.68 8.12
N PRO A 60 -4.32 6.52 7.67
CA PRO A 60 -4.84 7.63 8.46
C PRO A 60 -5.40 7.16 9.83
N PRO A 61 -5.54 8.08 10.80
CA PRO A 61 -5.37 9.53 10.68
C PRO A 61 -3.90 9.97 10.58
N ARG A 62 -3.65 11.10 9.91
CA ARG A 62 -2.33 11.73 9.85
C ARG A 62 -2.04 12.44 11.17
N LYS A 63 -0.77 12.42 11.62
CA LYS A 63 -0.35 13.18 12.82
C LYS A 63 -0.24 14.70 12.58
N GLY A 64 -0.24 15.13 11.32
CA GLY A 64 -0.18 16.53 10.90
C GLY A 64 0.06 16.67 9.39
N ASP A 65 0.10 17.91 8.90
CA ASP A 65 0.15 18.19 7.45
C ASP A 65 1.42 17.71 6.73
N GLY A 66 2.53 17.57 7.46
CA GLY A 66 3.80 17.03 6.94
C GLY A 66 3.89 15.49 6.98
N ASP A 67 2.87 14.82 7.52
CA ASP A 67 2.86 13.36 7.64
C ASP A 67 2.39 12.70 6.34
N ILE A 68 2.86 11.48 6.09
CA ILE A 68 2.44 10.68 4.95
C ILE A 68 0.99 10.20 5.12
N CYS A 69 0.26 10.08 4.01
CA CYS A 69 -1.14 9.64 4.01
C CYS A 69 -1.26 8.16 4.39
N CYS A 70 -0.51 7.30 3.71
CA CYS A 70 -0.47 5.86 3.98
C CYS A 70 0.81 5.24 3.44
N GLN A 71 1.15 4.06 3.96
CA GLN A 71 2.31 3.30 3.54
C GLN A 71 1.96 1.82 3.45
N TRP A 72 2.47 1.19 2.40
CA TRP A 72 2.20 -0.20 2.09
C TRP A 72 3.48 -0.88 1.65
N GLU A 73 3.71 -2.08 2.13
CA GLU A 73 4.77 -2.96 1.65
C GLU A 73 4.15 -3.95 0.66
N ASN A 74 4.72 -4.05 -0.54
CA ASN A 74 4.40 -5.13 -1.47
C ASN A 74 5.60 -6.07 -1.48
N ARG A 75 5.36 -7.37 -1.31
CA ARG A 75 6.41 -8.38 -1.29
C ARG A 75 6.06 -9.55 -2.18
N LEU A 76 7.08 -10.15 -2.78
CA LEU A 76 7.02 -11.44 -3.43
C LEU A 76 7.62 -12.46 -2.46
N GLU A 77 6.87 -13.50 -2.11
CA GLU A 77 7.44 -14.59 -1.31
C GLU A 77 8.48 -15.34 -2.17
N GLU A 78 9.72 -15.48 -1.67
CA GLU A 78 10.74 -16.29 -2.34
C GLU A 78 10.57 -17.77 -1.94
N ASP A 79 9.83 -18.54 -2.75
CA ASP A 79 9.96 -20.00 -3.01
C ASP A 79 8.74 -20.48 -3.84
N SER A 80 8.77 -21.18 -4.98
CA SER A 80 9.82 -21.95 -5.67
C SER A 80 9.53 -22.02 -7.18
N SER A 81 9.98 -21.04 -7.99
CA SER A 81 10.26 -21.31 -9.41
C SER A 81 11.22 -20.27 -9.97
N ALA A 82 12.49 -20.42 -9.61
CA ALA A 82 13.60 -19.83 -10.35
C ALA A 82 13.72 -20.43 -11.77
N THR A 83 12.65 -20.36 -12.60
CA THR A 83 12.67 -20.92 -13.97
C THR A 83 11.82 -20.18 -15.00
N ARG A 84 11.14 -19.07 -14.68
CA ARG A 84 10.18 -18.46 -15.62
C ARG A 84 10.62 -17.21 -16.38
N TYR A 85 11.90 -16.84 -16.38
CA TYR A 85 12.39 -15.82 -17.31
C TYR A 85 13.66 -16.29 -18.03
N PRO A 86 13.57 -16.83 -19.26
CA PRO A 86 14.75 -16.93 -20.11
C PRO A 86 15.15 -15.53 -20.60
N PRO A 87 16.43 -15.31 -20.91
CA PRO A 87 16.95 -14.05 -21.45
C PRO A 87 16.31 -13.66 -22.78
#